data_AF-A0A316SCV4-F1
#
_entry.id   AF-A0A316SCV4-F1
#
_cell.length_a   1.000
_cell.length_b   1.000
_cell.length_c   1.000
_cell.angle_alpha   90.00
_cell.angle_beta   90.00
_cell.angle_gamma   90.00
#
_symmetry.space_group_name_H-M   'P 1'
#
loop_
_entity.id
_entity.type
_entity.pdbx_description
1 polymer ?
#
loop_
_entity_poly.entity_id
_entity_poly.type
_entity_poly.pdbx_seq_one_letter_code
_entity_poly.pdbx_strand_id
1 'polypeptide(L)'
;MITNTTDLQKALFAELEALQNEDNYKDKDGNFDKEKAEHAIKRADAINNTAGKIIEVQRLQLDVVKTAYNAGYAVNMPSSLGLELKKEEV
;
A
#
# COMPACT_ATOMS: atom_id res chain seq x y z
N MET A 1 10.13 11.48 8.47
CA MET A 1 10.26 10.02 8.28
C MET A 1 8.84 9.45 8.25
N ILE A 2 8.25 9.37 7.06
CA ILE A 2 6.95 8.75 6.74
C ILE A 2 7.30 7.87 5.53
N THR A 3 7.02 6.58 5.41
CA THR A 3 6.37 5.53 6.20
C THR A 3 6.77 4.26 5.46
N ASN A 4 7.13 3.19 6.15
CA ASN A 4 7.49 1.94 5.49
C ASN A 4 6.28 1.48 4.65
N THR A 5 6.43 1.31 3.34
CA THR A 5 5.35 0.95 2.40
C THR A 5 4.59 -0.30 2.88
N THR A 6 5.29 -1.15 3.65
CA THR A 6 4.78 -2.31 4.36
C THR A 6 3.63 -2.02 5.32
N ASP A 7 3.66 -0.92 6.09
CA ASP A 7 2.60 -0.61 7.05
C ASP A 7 1.32 -0.15 6.34
N LEU A 8 1.49 0.61 5.25
CA LEU A 8 0.37 0.99 4.37
C LEU A 8 -0.23 -0.23 3.67
N GLN A 9 0.60 -1.17 3.21
CA GLN A 9 0.13 -2.43 2.64
C GLN A 9 -0.66 -3.26 3.65
N LYS A 10 -0.18 -3.38 4.90
CA LYS A 10 -0.88 -4.10 5.96
C LYS A 10 -2.24 -3.47 6.29
N ALA A 11 -2.30 -2.15 6.40
CA ALA A 11 -3.56 -1.44 6.63
C ALA A 11 -4.54 -1.64 5.45
N LEU A 12 -4.03 -1.64 4.22
CA LEU A 12 -4.83 -1.91 3.03
C LEU A 12 -5.43 -3.32 3.03
N PHE A 13 -4.63 -4.33 3.38
CA PHE A 13 -5.10 -5.72 3.47
C PHE A 13 -6.13 -5.91 4.57
N ALA A 14 -5.92 -5.34 5.76
CA ALA A 14 -6.89 -5.41 6.84
C ALA A 14 -8.25 -4.78 6.47
N GLU A 15 -8.24 -3.67 5.72
CA GLU A 15 -9.47 -3.05 5.25
C GLU A 15 -10.17 -3.88 4.16
N LEU A 16 -9.41 -4.53 3.27
CA LEU A 16 -9.97 -5.46 2.29
C LEU A 16 -10.63 -6.68 2.98
N GLU A 17 -10.01 -7.22 4.02
CA GLU A 17 -10.62 -8.29 4.84
C GLU A 17 -11.90 -7.81 5.53
N ALA A 18 -11.90 -6.59 6.07
CA ALA A 18 -13.10 -6.00 6.67
C ALA A 18 -14.24 -5.82 5.65
N LEU A 19 -13.92 -5.53 4.39
CA LEU A 19 -14.93 -5.44 3.32
C LEU A 19 -15.46 -6.81 2.86
N GLN A 20 -14.78 -7.92 3.15
CA GLN A 20 -15.26 -9.27 2.82
C GLN A 20 -16.21 -9.83 3.87
N ASN A 21 -16.22 -9.26 5.08
CA ASN A 21 -17.08 -9.74 6.16
C ASN A 21 -18.53 -9.23 5.99
N GLU A 22 -19.43 -10.13 5.60
CA GLU A 22 -20.85 -9.81 5.37
C GLU A 22 -21.57 -9.27 6.62
N ASP A 23 -21.13 -9.63 7.83
CA ASP A 23 -21.76 -9.15 9.07
C ASP A 23 -21.52 -7.65 9.29
N ASN A 24 -20.51 -7.06 8.65
CA ASN A 24 -20.29 -5.61 8.67
C ASN A 24 -21.38 -4.83 7.91
N TYR A 25 -22.22 -5.52 7.13
CA TYR A 25 -23.33 -4.94 6.38
C TYR A 25 -24.68 -5.21 7.01
N LYS A 26 -24.71 -5.80 8.21
CA LYS A 26 -25.95 -6.09 8.93
C LYS A 26 -26.19 -5.06 10.04
N ASP A 27 -27.45 -4.78 10.33
CA ASP A 27 -27.88 -4.03 11.50
C ASP A 27 -27.83 -4.88 12.77
N LYS A 28 -28.25 -4.32 13.89
CA LYS A 28 -28.29 -5.00 15.21
C LYS A 28 -29.25 -6.21 15.23
N ASP A 29 -30.19 -6.28 14.29
CA ASP A 29 -31.21 -7.31 14.20
C ASP A 29 -30.84 -8.36 13.11
N GLY A 30 -29.67 -8.20 12.47
CA GLY A 30 -29.15 -9.11 11.45
C GLY A 30 -29.65 -8.83 10.03
N ASN A 31 -30.42 -7.75 9.82
CA ASN A 31 -30.91 -7.38 8.50
C ASN A 31 -29.88 -6.55 7.75
N PHE A 32 -29.93 -6.56 6.43
CA PHE A 32 -29.04 -5.75 5.61
C PHE A 32 -29.23 -4.25 5.85
N ASP A 33 -28.14 -3.56 6.17
CA ASP A 33 -28.07 -2.13 6.41
C ASP A 33 -27.46 -1.43 5.19
N LYS A 34 -28.33 -0.72 4.47
CA LYS A 34 -27.96 -0.02 3.24
C LYS A 34 -26.95 1.10 3.48
N GLU A 35 -27.01 1.81 4.61
CA GLU A 35 -26.08 2.90 4.90
C GLU A 35 -24.67 2.35 5.15
N LYS A 36 -24.56 1.24 5.89
CA LYS A 36 -23.28 0.55 6.08
C LYS A 36 -22.68 0.05 4.78
N ALA A 37 -23.51 -0.50 3.88
CA ALA A 37 -23.06 -0.93 2.56
C ALA A 37 -22.58 0.25 1.68
N GLU A 38 -23.30 1.37 1.67
CA GLU A 38 -22.88 2.59 0.94
C GLU A 38 -21.57 3.16 1.49
N HIS A 39 -21.39 3.15 2.82
CA HIS A 39 -20.14 3.53 3.45
C HIS A 39 -18.99 2.61 3.03
N ALA A 40 -19.21 1.31 2.97
CA ALA A 40 -18.21 0.34 2.57
C ALA A 40 -17.77 0.51 1.11
N ILE A 41 -18.70 0.84 0.19
CA ILE A 41 -18.37 1.17 -1.19
C ILE A 41 -17.42 2.39 -1.25
N LYS A 42 -17.70 3.45 -0.48
CA LYS A 42 -16.81 4.62 -0.41
C LYS A 42 -15.43 4.27 0.15
N ARG A 43 -15.36 3.35 1.13
CA ARG A 43 -14.07 2.86 1.64
C ARG A 43 -13.32 2.05 0.58
N ALA A 44 -14.01 1.22 -0.19
CA ALA A 44 -13.42 0.47 -1.31
C ALA A 44 -12.82 1.40 -2.38
N ASP A 45 -13.50 2.50 -2.72
CA ASP A 45 -12.97 3.51 -3.64
C ASP A 45 -11.71 4.21 -3.08
N ALA A 46 -11.69 4.50 -1.78
CA ALA A 46 -10.52 5.08 -1.11
C ALA A 46 -9.32 4.12 -1.07
N ILE A 47 -9.58 2.82 -0.83
CA ILE A 47 -8.58 1.74 -0.91
C ILE A 47 -7.99 1.68 -2.31
N ASN A 48 -8.82 1.68 -3.35
CA ASN A 48 -8.35 1.57 -4.73
C ASN A 48 -7.41 2.74 -5.10
N ASN A 49 -7.78 3.97 -4.73
CA ASN A 49 -6.94 5.15 -4.89
C ASN A 49 -5.60 5.04 -4.13
N THR A 50 -5.64 4.50 -2.91
CA THR A 50 -4.44 4.33 -2.08
C THR A 50 -3.51 3.26 -2.65
N ALA A 51 -4.06 2.13 -3.11
CA ALA A 51 -3.33 1.07 -3.77
C ALA A 51 -2.60 1.59 -5.03
N GLY A 52 -3.30 2.40 -5.85
CA GLY A 52 -2.70 3.05 -7.02
C GLY A 52 -1.48 3.91 -6.67
N LYS A 53 -1.58 4.74 -5.63
CA LYS A 53 -0.47 5.58 -5.15
C LYS A 53 0.71 4.76 -4.61
N ILE A 54 0.44 3.66 -3.90
CA ILE A 54 1.51 2.75 -3.42
C ILE A 54 2.28 2.18 -4.61
N ILE A 55 1.58 1.72 -5.65
CA ILE A 55 2.21 1.19 -6.87
C ILE A 55 3.06 2.26 -7.56
N GLU A 56 2.56 3.49 -7.64
CA GLU A 56 3.30 4.61 -8.23
C GLU A 56 4.59 4.92 -7.47
N VAL A 57 4.54 4.98 -6.14
CA VAL A 57 5.72 5.18 -5.28
C VAL A 57 6.73 4.05 -5.49
N GLN A 58 6.28 2.80 -5.56
CA GLN A 58 7.15 1.65 -5.81
C GLN A 58 7.83 1.71 -7.19
N ARG A 59 7.11 2.16 -8.22
CA ARG A 59 7.68 2.38 -9.55
C ARG A 59 8.77 3.45 -9.54
N LEU A 60 8.50 4.59 -8.89
CA LEU A 60 9.48 5.66 -8.74
C LEU A 60 10.74 5.19 -7.99
N GLN A 61 10.57 4.42 -6.91
CA GLN A 61 11.68 3.81 -6.18
C GLN A 61 12.51 2.88 -7.09
N LEU A 62 11.86 2.05 -7.91
CA LEU A 62 12.53 1.17 -8.85
C LEU A 62 13.29 1.94 -9.94
N ASP A 63 12.72 3.03 -10.46
CA ASP A 63 13.38 3.86 -11.48
C ASP A 63 14.60 4.60 -10.92
N VAL A 64 14.53 5.05 -9.67
CA VAL A 64 15.70 5.60 -8.95
C VAL A 64 16.80 4.54 -8.81
N VAL A 65 16.45 3.30 -8.46
CA VAL A 65 17.41 2.18 -8.39
C VAL A 65 18.07 1.93 -9.74
N LYS A 66 17.28 1.81 -10.81
CA LYS A 66 17.81 1.58 -12.16
C LYS A 66 18.75 2.69 -12.58
N THR A 67 18.38 3.94 -12.29
CA THR A 67 19.21 5.11 -12.61
C THR A 67 20.53 5.08 -11.84
N ALA A 68 20.50 4.80 -10.54
CA ALA A 68 21.69 4.70 -9.71
C ALA A 68 22.61 3.55 -10.17
N TYR A 69 22.05 2.37 -10.43
CA TYR A 69 22.79 1.23 -10.97
C TYR A 69 23.46 1.55 -12.31
N ASN A 70 22.72 2.16 -13.25
CA ASN A 70 23.26 2.58 -14.55
C ASN A 70 24.34 3.65 -14.43
N ALA A 71 24.32 4.48 -13.39
CA ALA A 71 25.34 5.48 -13.09
C ALA A 71 26.55 4.90 -12.33
N GLY A 72 26.60 3.58 -12.11
CA GLY A 72 27.72 2.90 -11.47
C GLY A 72 27.69 2.89 -9.94
N TYR A 73 26.55 3.23 -9.31
CA TYR A 73 26.39 3.13 -7.86
C TYR A 73 26.08 1.69 -7.45
N ALA A 74 26.69 1.23 -6.37
CA ALA A 74 26.28 0.01 -5.69
C ALA A 74 24.90 0.21 -5.02
N VAL A 75 23.92 -0.57 -5.45
CA VAL A 75 22.57 -0.55 -4.88
C VAL A 75 22.39 -1.73 -3.93
N ASN A 76 22.06 -1.46 -2.67
CA ASN A 76 21.70 -2.49 -1.71
C ASN A 76 20.18 -2.49 -1.51
N MET A 77 19.52 -3.60 -1.85
CA MET A 77 18.08 -3.78 -1.71
C MET A 77 17.80 -4.51 -0.38
N PRO A 78 17.44 -3.82 0.72
CA PRO A 78 16.97 -4.49 1.92
C PRO A 78 15.72 -5.33 1.62
N SER A 79 15.60 -6.44 2.34
CA SER A 79 14.54 -7.46 2.21
C SER A 79 13.11 -6.94 2.43
N SER A 80 12.95 -5.71 2.93
CA SER A 80 11.67 -5.03 3.08
C SER A 80 11.72 -3.64 2.46
N LEU A 81 11.60 -3.53 1.13
CA LEU A 81 11.23 -2.32 0.35
C LEU A 81 11.77 -0.95 0.84
N GLY A 82 12.97 -0.92 1.44
CA GLY A 82 13.76 0.29 1.66
C GLY A 82 14.83 0.35 0.57
N LEU A 83 15.40 1.51 0.30
CA LEU A 83 16.56 1.63 -0.58
C LEU A 83 17.67 2.34 0.19
N GLU A 84 18.84 1.71 0.27
CA GLU A 84 20.06 2.37 0.73
C GLU A 84 21.06 2.43 -0.44
N LEU A 85 21.34 3.65 -0.89
CA LEU A 85 22.41 3.91 -1.85
C LEU A 85 23.70 4.15 -1.08
N LYS A 86 24.75 3.36 -1.35
CA LYS A 86 26.09 3.60 -0.84
C LYS A 86 26.99 4.02 -1.99
N LYS A 87 27.70 5.13 -1.81
CA LYS A 87 28.75 5.54 -2.74
C LYS A 87 29.95 4.63 -2.51
N GLU A 88 30.39 3.89 -3.54
CA GLU A 88 31.69 3.24 -3.49
C GLU A 88 32.76 4.34 -3.55
N GLU A 89 33.56 4.44 -2.49
CA GLU A 89 34.85 5.13 -2.55
C GLU A 89 35.86 4.15 -3.16
N VAL A 90 36.41 4.54 -4.31
CA VAL A 90 37.52 3.85 -4.99
C VAL A 90 38.83 4.22 -4.33
#